data_AF-A0A2V8VHW3-F1
#
_entry.id   AF-A0A2V8VHW3-F1
#
_cell.length_a   1.000
_cell.length_b   1.000
_cell.length_c   1.000
_cell.angle_alpha   90.00
_cell.angle_beta   90.00
_cell.angle_gamma   90.00
#
_symmetry.space_group_name_H-M   'P 1'
#
loop_
_entity.id
_entity.type
_entity.pdbx_description
1 polymer ?
#
loop_
_entity_poly.entity_id
_entity_poly.type
_entity_poly.pdbx_seq_one_letter_code
_entity_poly.pdbx_strand_id
1 'polypeptide(L)' 'MKLPELLLEAINRSEIPLRFEPGADESVAAPVTELIRAWLLSHAPPGGSDPGHRALIDELLQELDGVRDVPA' A
#
# COMPACT_ATOMS: atom_id res chain seq x y z
N MET A 1 -2.60 4.67 12.23
CA MET A 1 -1.28 4.13 11.86
C MET A 1 -1.17 4.19 10.35
N LYS A 2 0.00 4.49 9.79
CA LYS A 2 0.16 4.55 8.34
C LYS A 2 0.40 3.16 7.78
N LEU A 3 -0.20 2.85 6.62
CA LEU A 3 -0.01 1.55 5.97
C LEU A 3 1.47 1.26 5.64
N PRO A 4 2.28 2.23 5.16
CA PRO A 4 3.71 2.00 4.96
C PRO A 4 4.46 1.56 6.23
N GLU A 5 4.11 2.13 7.39
CA GLU A 5 4.71 1.76 8.68
C GLU A 5 4.36 0.32 9.06
N LEU A 6 3.09 -0.06 8.87
CA LEU A 6 2.61 -1.43 9.09
C LEU A 6 3.29 -2.44 8.18
N LEU A 7 3.51 -2.07 6.91
CA LEU A 7 4.21 -2.91 5.94
C LEU A 7 5.66 -3.13 6.34
N LEU A 8 6.37 -2.07 6.72
CA LEU A 8 7.76 -2.16 7.20
C LEU A 8 7.85 -2.99 8.48
N GLU A 9 6.89 -2.85 9.40
CA GLU A 9 6.84 -3.66 10.61
C GLU A 9 6.61 -5.15 10.29
N ALA A 10 5.71 -5.45 9.35
CA ALA A 10 5.47 -6.81 8.90
C ALA A 10 6.71 -7.42 8.22
N ILE A 11 7.42 -6.65 7.39
CA ILE A 11 8.69 -7.06 6.78
C ILE A 11 9.73 -7.37 7.86
N ASN A 12 9.90 -6.48 8.84
CA ASN A 12 10.83 -6.69 9.95
C ASN A 12 10.54 -7.94 10.79
N ARG A 13 9.26 -8.32 10.93
CA ARG A 13 8.84 -9.53 11.65
C ARG A 13 8.92 -10.81 10.82
N SER A 14 9.05 -10.71 9.50
CA SER A 14 8.92 -11.84 8.59
C SER A 14 10.17 -12.75 8.50
N GLU A 15 11.19 -12.49 9.32
CA GLU A 15 12.49 -13.19 9.32
C GLU A 15 13.15 -13.27 7.93
N ILE A 16 12.74 -12.42 6.98
CA ILE A 16 13.37 -12.35 5.66
C ILE A 16 14.83 -11.93 5.88
N PRO A 17 15.82 -12.71 5.40
CA PRO A 17 17.21 -12.31 5.46
C PRO A 17 17.46 -11.21 4.44
N LEU A 18 17.04 -10.00 4.77
CA LEU A 18 17.31 -8.81 3.98
C LEU A 18 18.81 -8.58 3.99
N ARG A 19 19.38 -8.32 2.81
CA ARG A 19 20.79 -7.92 2.73
C ARG A 19 20.95 -6.67 3.58
N PHE A 20 21.95 -6.64 4.45
CA PHE A 20 22.23 -5.55 5.40
C PHE A 20 22.73 -4.26 4.72
N GLU A 21 22.04 -3.82 3.68
CA GLU A 21 22.28 -2.54 3.02
C GLU A 21 21.24 -1.52 3.50
N PRO A 22 21.65 -0.27 3.77
CA PRO A 22 20.70 0.80 4.07
C PRO A 22 19.65 0.88 2.96
N GLY A 23 18.36 0.85 3.31
CA GLY A 23 17.27 0.91 2.33
C GLY A 23 16.71 -0.45 1.89
N ALA A 24 17.17 -1.57 2.48
CA ALA A 24 16.72 -2.90 2.10
C ALA A 24 15.22 -3.14 2.37
N ASP A 25 14.71 -2.63 3.49
CA ASP A 25 13.30 -2.77 3.88
C ASP A 25 12.41 -2.00 2.88
N GLU A 26 12.80 -0.78 2.53
CA GLU A 26 12.12 0.05 1.55
C GLU A 26 12.16 -0.56 0.15
N SER A 27 13.29 -1.20 -0.21
CA SER A 27 13.45 -1.91 -1.49
C SER A 27 12.54 -3.13 -1.60
N VAL A 28 12.15 -3.74 -0.49
CA VAL A 28 11.15 -4.82 -0.45
C VAL A 28 9.73 -4.29 -0.35
N ALA A 29 9.52 -3.19 0.38
CA ALA A 29 8.21 -2.56 0.49
C ALA A 29 7.73 -1.99 -0.85
N ALA A 30 8.60 -1.34 -1.63
CA ALA A 30 8.26 -0.70 -2.89
C ALA A 30 7.54 -1.61 -3.90
N PRO A 31 8.06 -2.80 -4.28
CA PRO A 31 7.36 -3.67 -5.22
C PRO A 31 6.02 -4.18 -4.69
N VAL A 32 5.88 -4.36 -3.37
CA VAL A 32 4.60 -4.74 -2.74
C VAL A 32 3.59 -3.60 -2.84
N THR A 33 4.01 -2.38 -2.53
CA THR A 33 3.17 -1.17 -2.67
C THR A 33 2.69 -0.99 -4.10
N GLU A 34 3.58 -1.12 -5.09
CA GLU A 34 3.22 -0.97 -6.50
C GLU A 34 2.28 -2.08 -6.99
N LEU A 35 2.47 -3.32 -6.53
CA LEU A 35 1.54 -4.41 -6.81
C LEU A 35 0.14 -4.11 -6.28
N ILE A 36 0.03 -3.65 -5.03
CA ILE A 36 -1.26 -3.30 -4.41
C ILE A 36 -1.89 -2.12 -5.14
N ARG A 37 -1.11 -1.09 -5.51
CA ARG A 37 -1.59 0.04 -6.30
C ARG A 37 -2.21 -0.42 -7.62
N ALA A 38 -1.50 -1.27 -8.37
CA ALA A 38 -1.98 -1.80 -9.63
C ALA A 38 -3.26 -2.63 -9.45
N TRP A 39 -3.32 -3.45 -8.39
CA TRP A 39 -4.50 -4.22 -8.03
C TRP A 39 -5.71 -3.31 -7.74
N LEU A 40 -5.56 -2.29 -6.89
CA LEU A 40 -6.62 -1.31 -6.60
C LEU A 40 -7.11 -0.60 -7.86
N LEU A 41 -6.19 -0.10 -8.69
CA LEU A 41 -6.53 0.60 -9.93
C LEU A 41 -7.26 -0.30 -10.94
N SER A 42 -6.97 -1.60 -10.97
CA SER A 42 -7.69 -2.55 -11.84
C SER A 42 -9.16 -2.76 -11.44
N HIS A 43 -9.53 -2.42 -10.21
CA HIS A 43 -10.92 -2.48 -9.73
C HIS A 43 -11.67 -1.16 -9.92
N ALA A 44 -11.01 -0.11 -10.43
CA ALA A 44 -11.62 1.20 -10.61
C ALA A 44 -12.80 1.10 -11.60
N PRO A 45 -14.01 1.57 -11.21
CA PRO A 45 -15.15 1.53 -12.10
C PRO A 45 -14.89 2.44 -13.32
N PRO A 46 -15.31 2.00 -14.53
CA PRO A 46 -15.16 2.82 -15.72
C PRO A 46 -16.02 4.08 -15.60
N GLY A 47 -15.39 5.24 -15.71
CA GLY A 47 -16.02 6.55 -15.96
C GLY A 47 -17.35 6.80 -15.24
N GLY A 48 -17.30 7.08 -13.93
CA GLY A 48 -18.45 7.63 -13.19
C GLY A 48 -19.62 6.67 -12.93
N SER A 49 -19.50 5.38 -13.29
CA SER A 49 -20.58 4.40 -13.09
C SER A 49 -20.91 4.13 -11.63
N ASP A 50 -19.94 4.36 -10.72
CA ASP A 50 -20.11 4.15 -9.28
C ASP A 50 -19.20 5.14 -8.50
N PRO A 51 -19.74 6.30 -8.08
CA PRO A 51 -18.97 7.29 -7.35
C PRO A 51 -18.56 6.81 -5.95
N GLY A 52 -19.34 5.90 -5.33
CA GLY A 52 -19.01 5.34 -4.01
C GLY A 52 -17.83 4.39 -4.09
N HIS A 53 -17.83 3.50 -5.07
CA HIS A 53 -16.69 2.61 -5.32
C HIS A 53 -15.45 3.40 -5.74
N ARG A 54 -15.60 4.46 -6.55
CA ARG A 54 -14.48 5.33 -6.89
C ARG A 54 -13.88 6.00 -5.66
N ALA A 55 -14.72 6.56 -4.78
CA ALA A 55 -14.29 7.19 -3.55
C ALA A 55 -13.54 6.20 -2.64
N LEU A 56 -14.04 4.96 -2.52
CA LEU A 56 -13.35 3.92 -1.75
C LEU A 56 -11.94 3.62 -2.31
N ILE A 57 -11.79 3.47 -3.63
CA ILE A 57 -10.47 3.24 -4.23
C ILE A 57 -9.53 4.42 -3.99
N ASP A 58 -10.03 5.65 -4.12
CA ASP A 58 -9.23 6.84 -3.85
C ASP A 58 -8.81 6.93 -2.37
N GLU A 59 -9.66 6.49 -1.43
CA GLU A 59 -9.33 6.37 -0.01
C GLU A 59 -8.25 5.32 0.25
N LEU A 60 -8.39 4.12 -0.34
CA LEU A 60 -7.41 3.03 -0.19
C LEU A 60 -6.04 3.42 -0.79
N LEU A 61 -6.03 4.16 -1.89
CA LEU A 61 -4.79 4.71 -2.45
C LEU A 61 -4.13 5.73 -1.51
N GLN A 62 -4.91 6.58 -0.85
CA GLN A 62 -4.38 7.51 0.15
C GLN A 62 -3.83 6.81 1.39
N GLU A 63 -4.44 5.70 1.81
CA GLU A 63 -3.90 4.85 2.89
C GLU A 63 -2.58 4.20 2.46
N LEU A 64 -2.52 3.65 1.24
CA LEU A 64 -1.33 3.05 0.65
C LEU A 64 -0.17 4.04 0.54
N ASP A 65 -0.45 5.30 0.18
CA ASP A 65 0.53 6.38 0.08
C ASP A 65 0.91 7.00 1.45
N GLY A 66 0.31 6.52 2.54
CA GLY A 66 0.53 7.06 3.89
C GLY A 66 -0.05 8.46 4.12
N VAL A 67 -0.79 9.00 3.15
CA VAL A 67 -1.52 10.28 3.28
C VAL A 67 -2.58 10.15 4.36
N ARG A 68 -3.32 9.04 4.36
CA ARG A 68 -4.34 8.71 5.37
C ARG A 68 -3.88 7.59 6.29
N ASP A 69 -4.38 7.59 7.52
CA ASP A 69 -4.28 6.43 8.41
C ASP A 69 -5.21 5.31 7.98
N VAL A 70 -4.78 4.07 8.20
CA VAL A 70 -5.69 2.92 8.08
C VAL A 70 -6.75 2.98 9.20
N PRO A 71 -7.99 2.53 8.94
CA PRO A 71 -9.01 2.38 9.98
C PRO A 71 -8.53 1.45 11.11
N ALA A 72 -8.95 1.76 12.34
CA ALA A 72 -8.66 0.96 13.53
C ALA A 72 -9.64 -0.21 13.71
#